data_AF-A0A6I4K1W0-F1
#
_entry.id   AF-A0A6I4K1W0-F1
#
_cell.length_a   1.000
_cell.length_b   1.000
_cell.length_c   1.000
_cell.angle_alpha   90.00
_cell.angle_beta   90.00
_cell.angle_gamma   90.00
#
_symmetry.space_group_name_H-M   'P 1'
#
loop_
_entity.id
_entity.type
_entity.pdbx_description
1 polymer ?
#
loop_
_entity_poly.entity_id
_entity_poly.type
_entity_poly.pdbx_seq_one_letter_code
_entity_poly.pdbx_strand_id
1 'polypeptide(L)'
;MSLNQTARRAAPLLLLALVGCQAVNPGVAQLDRYQQARDAGQWQAIADDAPTNKCQPVVEGCARLYGIYGEANQHLAFASLAPNAFCPPPVANGRLNTAAASFAKSEQFGDASLSAEAKSRLQNLHAQALYCLAENASSIEQGTALVRQSAAQAAALPRPDALFWQAMSQLYLARPGAGSDAQRCAAARSASDAARAARSAGVTGEQSQTLGRVSHDAEQLRRLIAGCAE
;
A
#
# COMPACT_ATOMS: atom_id res chain seq x y z
N MET A 1 -40.01 -77.36 11.57
CA MET A 1 -40.00 -75.89 11.59
C MET A 1 -38.71 -75.40 10.93
N SER A 2 -38.90 -74.60 9.88
CA SER A 2 -38.00 -73.68 9.16
C SER A 2 -36.66 -74.13 8.56
N LEU A 3 -36.64 -74.06 7.23
CA LEU A 3 -35.50 -73.91 6.31
C LEU A 3 -34.89 -72.49 6.33
N ASN A 4 -33.59 -72.39 6.01
CA ASN A 4 -33.00 -71.71 4.84
C ASN A 4 -31.71 -70.90 5.09
N GLN A 5 -30.71 -71.23 4.28
CA GLN A 5 -29.52 -70.44 3.98
C GLN A 5 -29.88 -69.19 3.16
N THR A 6 -29.19 -68.07 3.38
CA THR A 6 -28.79 -67.17 2.27
C THR A 6 -27.56 -66.31 2.61
N ALA A 7 -26.55 -66.48 1.78
CA ALA A 7 -25.46 -65.61 1.33
C ALA A 7 -25.27 -64.17 1.86
N ARG A 8 -23.99 -63.87 2.12
CA ARG A 8 -23.21 -62.65 1.79
C ARG A 8 -23.96 -61.31 1.86
N ARG A 9 -23.50 -60.43 2.75
CA ARG A 9 -23.32 -58.99 2.45
C ARG A 9 -22.32 -58.35 3.42
N ALA A 10 -21.38 -57.67 2.77
CA ALA A 10 -20.33 -56.77 3.23
C ALA A 10 -20.45 -56.19 4.64
N ALA A 11 -19.29 -56.19 5.32
CA ALA A 11 -19.02 -55.31 6.45
C ALA A 11 -19.29 -53.84 6.10
N PRO A 12 -19.96 -53.05 6.96
CA PRO A 12 -19.78 -51.62 6.94
C PRO A 12 -18.56 -51.31 7.80
N LEU A 13 -17.42 -51.10 7.14
CA LEU A 13 -16.36 -50.24 7.67
C LEU A 13 -16.97 -48.85 7.88
N LEU A 14 -17.42 -48.59 9.10
CA LEU A 14 -17.91 -47.29 9.55
C LEU A 14 -16.69 -46.38 9.81
N LEU A 15 -15.99 -46.04 8.73
CA LEU A 15 -15.04 -44.94 8.64
C LEU A 15 -15.83 -43.66 8.37
N LEU A 16 -16.51 -43.14 9.39
CA LEU A 16 -17.00 -41.76 9.37
C LEU A 16 -15.89 -40.86 9.92
N ALA A 17 -14.90 -40.62 9.07
CA ALA A 17 -14.03 -39.47 9.15
C ALA A 17 -14.85 -38.22 8.79
N LEU A 18 -15.62 -37.70 9.74
CA LEU A 18 -16.12 -36.32 9.66
C LEU A 18 -15.05 -35.42 10.27
N VAL A 19 -14.11 -35.09 9.38
CA VAL A 19 -13.21 -33.94 9.44
C VAL A 19 -13.94 -32.78 10.10
N GLY A 20 -13.36 -32.29 11.19
CA GLY A 20 -13.92 -31.18 11.95
C GLY A 20 -14.24 -30.02 11.02
N CYS A 21 -15.52 -29.65 10.96
CA CYS A 21 -15.92 -28.31 10.58
C CYS A 21 -15.34 -27.36 11.64
N GLN A 22 -14.06 -27.02 11.51
CA GLN A 22 -13.60 -25.75 12.04
C GLN A 22 -14.45 -24.70 11.34
N ALA A 23 -15.26 -23.99 12.11
CA ALA A 23 -16.02 -22.86 11.61
C ALA A 23 -15.01 -21.83 11.10
N VAL A 24 -14.62 -21.96 9.83
CA VAL A 24 -13.77 -20.99 9.15
C VAL A 24 -14.54 -19.69 9.25
N ASN A 25 -14.01 -18.75 10.02
CA ASN A 25 -14.61 -17.43 10.15
C ASN A 25 -14.80 -16.90 8.72
N PRO A 26 -16.04 -16.58 8.29
CA PRO A 26 -16.33 -16.27 6.90
C PRO A 26 -15.56 -15.05 6.38
N GLY A 27 -15.02 -14.18 7.25
CA GLY A 27 -14.10 -13.11 6.87
C GLY A 27 -12.71 -13.59 6.41
N VAL A 28 -12.28 -14.78 6.84
CA VAL A 28 -10.97 -15.37 6.53
C VAL A 28 -11.06 -16.38 5.38
N ALA A 29 -12.26 -16.85 5.03
CA ALA A 29 -12.45 -17.74 3.89
C ALA A 29 -12.07 -17.09 2.53
N GLN A 30 -12.04 -15.76 2.44
CA GLN A 30 -11.51 -15.04 1.27
C GLN A 30 -9.97 -15.01 1.26
N LEU A 31 -9.32 -15.11 2.43
CA LEU A 31 -7.89 -14.89 2.57
C LEU A 31 -7.06 -15.93 1.81
N ASP A 32 -7.42 -17.21 1.90
CA ASP A 32 -6.69 -18.28 1.18
C ASP A 32 -6.79 -18.11 -0.34
N ARG A 33 -7.98 -17.76 -0.84
CA ARG A 33 -8.19 -17.51 -2.28
C ARG A 33 -7.41 -16.30 -2.74
N TYR A 34 -7.38 -15.23 -1.95
CA TYR A 34 -6.60 -14.03 -2.25
C TYR A 34 -5.11 -14.32 -2.28
N GLN A 35 -4.58 -15.12 -1.35
CA GLN A 35 -3.17 -15.52 -1.35
C GLN A 35 -2.83 -16.31 -2.61
N GLN A 36 -3.65 -17.31 -2.96
CA GLN A 36 -3.45 -18.09 -4.19
C GLN A 36 -3.52 -17.23 -5.45
N ALA A 37 -4.53 -16.35 -5.55
CA ALA A 37 -4.67 -15.43 -6.67
C ALA A 37 -3.48 -14.46 -6.77
N ARG A 38 -3.00 -13.98 -5.62
CA ARG A 38 -1.84 -13.08 -5.53
C ARG A 38 -0.57 -13.78 -6.02
N ASP A 39 -0.32 -14.98 -5.54
CA ASP A 39 0.85 -15.78 -5.93
C ASP A 39 0.81 -16.16 -7.42
N ALA A 40 -0.39 -16.31 -7.98
CA ALA A 40 -0.63 -16.52 -9.41
C ALA A 40 -0.64 -15.20 -10.24
N GLY A 41 -0.43 -14.03 -9.63
CA GLY A 41 -0.46 -12.74 -10.31
C GLY A 41 -1.85 -12.30 -10.83
N GLN A 42 -2.93 -12.90 -10.32
CA GLN A 42 -4.31 -12.65 -10.73
C GLN A 42 -4.90 -11.40 -10.03
N TRP A 43 -4.23 -10.25 -10.19
CA TRP A 43 -4.57 -9.01 -9.49
C TRP A 43 -5.98 -8.50 -9.80
N GLN A 44 -6.43 -8.64 -11.06
CA GLN A 44 -7.78 -8.22 -11.45
C GLN A 44 -8.86 -9.03 -10.72
N ALA A 45 -8.67 -10.34 -10.54
CA ALA A 45 -9.62 -11.19 -9.79
C ALA A 45 -9.73 -10.77 -8.32
N ILE A 46 -8.62 -10.38 -7.69
CA ILE A 46 -8.62 -9.85 -6.32
C ILE A 46 -9.35 -8.50 -6.26
N ALA A 47 -9.08 -7.60 -7.21
CA ALA A 47 -9.66 -6.27 -7.23
C ALA A 47 -11.18 -6.28 -7.50
N ASP A 48 -11.70 -7.31 -8.18
CA ASP A 48 -13.12 -7.46 -8.48
C ASP A 48 -13.92 -8.15 -7.35
N ASP A 49 -13.28 -8.92 -6.47
CA ASP A 49 -13.91 -9.59 -5.33
C ASP A 49 -13.67 -8.81 -4.04
N ALA A 50 -14.37 -7.69 -3.78
CA ALA A 50 -14.10 -6.86 -2.60
C ALA A 50 -14.19 -7.62 -1.25
N PRO A 51 -13.35 -7.26 -0.24
CA PRO A 51 -13.42 -7.87 1.09
C PRO A 51 -14.82 -7.77 1.71
N THR A 52 -15.31 -8.86 2.29
CA THR A 52 -16.65 -8.87 2.89
C THR A 52 -16.76 -7.88 4.06
N ASN A 53 -17.94 -7.29 4.23
CA ASN A 53 -18.26 -6.40 5.36
C ASN A 53 -18.24 -7.09 6.74
N LYS A 54 -18.06 -8.42 6.77
CA LYS A 54 -17.92 -9.21 8.00
C LYS A 54 -16.50 -9.16 8.56
N CYS A 55 -15.53 -8.60 7.85
CA CYS A 55 -14.21 -8.38 8.39
C CYS A 55 -14.21 -7.25 9.43
N GLN A 56 -13.96 -7.60 10.68
CA GLN A 56 -13.91 -6.68 11.81
C GLN A 56 -12.48 -6.54 12.36
N PRO A 57 -12.14 -5.43 13.04
CA PRO A 57 -10.79 -5.18 13.53
C PRO A 57 -10.18 -6.25 14.44
N VAL A 58 -11.02 -7.00 15.15
CA VAL A 58 -10.62 -8.04 16.11
C VAL A 58 -10.49 -9.43 15.50
N VAL A 59 -10.82 -9.58 14.22
CA VAL A 59 -10.79 -10.87 13.52
C VAL A 59 -9.43 -11.06 12.86
N GLU A 60 -8.72 -12.12 13.27
CA GLU A 60 -7.44 -12.52 12.69
C GLU A 60 -7.57 -12.75 11.17
N GLY A 61 -6.60 -12.26 10.40
CA GLY A 61 -6.55 -12.38 8.94
C GLY A 61 -7.24 -11.23 8.19
N CYS A 62 -8.09 -10.44 8.86
CA CYS A 62 -8.78 -9.33 8.21
C CYS A 62 -7.85 -8.19 7.80
N ALA A 63 -6.81 -7.90 8.58
CA ALA A 63 -5.82 -6.90 8.17
C ALA A 63 -5.13 -7.37 6.89
N ARG A 64 -4.67 -8.62 6.88
CA ARG A 64 -4.01 -9.22 5.72
C ARG A 64 -4.91 -9.24 4.47
N LEU A 65 -6.21 -9.51 4.63
CA LEU A 65 -7.17 -9.50 3.54
C LEU A 65 -7.26 -8.10 2.88
N TYR A 66 -7.46 -7.05 3.69
CA TYR A 66 -7.48 -5.68 3.18
C TYR A 66 -6.13 -5.23 2.62
N GLY A 67 -5.02 -5.69 3.20
CA GLY A 67 -3.68 -5.44 2.67
C GLY A 67 -3.48 -6.01 1.25
N ILE A 68 -3.89 -7.27 1.02
CA ILE A 68 -3.81 -7.91 -0.31
C ILE A 68 -4.74 -7.22 -1.31
N TYR A 69 -5.95 -6.86 -0.89
CA TYR A 69 -6.90 -6.13 -1.74
C TYR A 69 -6.38 -4.74 -2.14
N GLY A 70 -5.75 -4.03 -1.20
CA GLY A 70 -5.09 -2.75 -1.47
C GLY A 70 -3.93 -2.89 -2.45
N GLU A 71 -3.07 -3.90 -2.25
CA GLU A 71 -1.95 -4.21 -3.14
C GLU A 71 -2.42 -4.52 -4.57
N ALA A 72 -3.49 -5.30 -4.73
CA ALA A 72 -4.04 -5.60 -6.05
C ALA A 72 -4.53 -4.33 -6.78
N ASN A 73 -5.26 -3.46 -6.08
CA ASN A 73 -5.73 -2.20 -6.66
C ASN A 73 -4.57 -1.27 -7.01
N GLN A 74 -3.54 -1.19 -6.16
CA GLN A 74 -2.35 -0.40 -6.45
C GLN A 74 -1.58 -0.98 -7.64
N HIS A 75 -1.38 -2.29 -7.72
CA HIS A 75 -0.69 -2.91 -8.85
C HIS A 75 -1.39 -2.60 -10.18
N LEU A 76 -2.72 -2.70 -10.22
CA LEU A 76 -3.52 -2.35 -11.39
C LEU A 76 -3.52 -0.85 -11.71
N ALA A 77 -3.43 0.02 -10.70
CA ALA A 77 -3.25 1.46 -10.93
C ALA A 77 -1.92 1.73 -11.65
N PHE A 78 -0.84 1.11 -11.17
CA PHE A 78 0.51 1.26 -11.71
C PHE A 78 0.75 0.51 -13.03
N ALA A 79 -0.15 -0.39 -13.46
CA ALA A 79 -0.08 -1.00 -14.79
C ALA A 79 -0.19 0.03 -15.93
N SER A 80 -0.73 1.23 -15.65
CA SER A 80 -0.84 2.35 -16.59
C SER A 80 0.31 3.37 -16.48
N LEU A 81 1.36 3.06 -15.72
CA LEU A 81 2.48 3.96 -15.49
C LEU A 81 3.23 4.24 -16.79
N ALA A 82 3.35 5.53 -17.14
CA ALA A 82 4.15 5.94 -18.28
C ALA A 82 5.65 5.71 -18.02
N PRO A 83 6.48 5.46 -19.05
CA PRO A 83 7.93 5.33 -18.88
C PRO A 83 8.52 6.52 -18.13
N ASN A 84 9.33 6.24 -17.09
CA ASN A 84 9.98 7.22 -16.22
C ASN A 84 9.06 8.04 -15.30
N ALA A 85 7.73 7.83 -15.34
CA ALA A 85 6.81 8.45 -14.40
C ALA A 85 6.90 7.77 -13.03
N PHE A 86 6.77 8.55 -11.95
CA PHE A 86 6.73 7.98 -10.59
C PHE A 86 5.31 7.57 -10.17
N CYS A 87 4.30 8.27 -10.68
CA CYS A 87 2.89 8.04 -10.36
C CYS A 87 2.07 7.79 -11.63
N PRO A 88 1.04 6.93 -11.55
CA PRO A 88 0.16 6.67 -12.68
C PRO A 88 -0.73 7.89 -12.98
N PRO A 89 -1.27 7.99 -14.21
CA PRO A 89 -2.11 9.12 -14.62
C PRO A 89 -3.43 9.20 -13.82
N PRO A 90 -4.12 10.36 -13.82
CA PRO A 90 -5.36 10.57 -13.05
C PRO A 90 -6.49 9.57 -13.29
N VAL A 91 -6.54 8.92 -14.46
CA VAL A 91 -7.52 7.83 -14.73
C VAL A 91 -7.38 6.65 -13.75
N ALA A 92 -6.21 6.47 -13.14
CA ALA A 92 -5.97 5.45 -12.12
C ALA A 92 -6.43 5.85 -10.71
N ASN A 93 -6.89 7.10 -10.49
CA ASN A 93 -7.26 7.61 -9.16
C ASN A 93 -8.32 6.76 -8.45
N GLY A 94 -9.27 6.17 -9.18
CA GLY A 94 -10.26 5.26 -8.59
C GLY A 94 -9.60 4.09 -7.86
N ARG A 95 -8.62 3.45 -8.51
CA ARG A 95 -7.86 2.33 -7.92
C ARG A 95 -6.91 2.78 -6.81
N LEU A 96 -6.25 3.92 -6.96
CA LEU A 96 -5.40 4.48 -5.90
C LEU A 96 -6.20 4.82 -4.63
N ASN A 97 -7.40 5.40 -4.77
CA ASN A 97 -8.29 5.66 -3.63
C ASN A 97 -8.70 4.36 -2.92
N THR A 98 -9.08 3.33 -3.70
CA THR A 98 -9.40 2.00 -3.12
C THR A 98 -8.19 1.40 -2.42
N ALA A 99 -6.98 1.52 -2.99
CA ALA A 99 -5.76 1.04 -2.36
C ALA A 99 -5.49 1.74 -1.01
N ALA A 100 -5.46 3.08 -1.00
CA ALA A 100 -5.23 3.87 0.21
C ALA A 100 -6.26 3.56 1.32
N ALA A 101 -7.55 3.50 0.97
CA ALA A 101 -8.60 3.15 1.92
C ALA A 101 -8.44 1.73 2.49
N SER A 102 -7.97 0.79 1.68
CA SER A 102 -7.77 -0.60 2.09
C SER A 102 -6.54 -0.76 2.99
N PHE A 103 -5.44 -0.06 2.69
CA PHE A 103 -4.29 -0.03 3.60
C PHE A 103 -4.63 0.63 4.93
N ALA A 104 -5.35 1.75 4.92
CA ALA A 104 -5.81 2.40 6.15
C ALA A 104 -6.67 1.43 7.00
N LYS A 105 -7.58 0.67 6.40
CA LYS A 105 -8.34 -0.38 7.10
C LYS A 105 -7.44 -1.50 7.63
N SER A 106 -6.48 -1.97 6.84
CA SER A 106 -5.52 -2.99 7.25
C SER A 106 -4.71 -2.54 8.47
N GLU A 107 -4.32 -1.27 8.53
CA GLU A 107 -3.51 -0.71 9.61
C GLU A 107 -4.31 -0.46 10.90
N GLN A 108 -5.60 -0.16 10.77
CA GLN A 108 -6.50 -0.02 11.92
C GLN A 108 -6.80 -1.36 12.60
N PHE A 109 -6.64 -2.47 11.89
CA PHE A 109 -6.95 -3.79 12.42
C PHE A 109 -5.74 -4.28 13.22
N GLY A 110 -5.97 -4.55 14.51
CA GLY A 110 -4.94 -4.97 15.48
C GLY A 110 -4.50 -6.41 15.28
N ASP A 111 -4.25 -6.80 14.04
CA ASP A 111 -3.96 -8.17 13.66
C ASP A 111 -2.50 -8.51 13.98
N ALA A 112 -2.33 -9.34 15.00
CA ALA A 112 -1.03 -9.84 15.43
C ALA A 112 -0.38 -10.77 14.38
N SER A 113 -1.15 -11.28 13.41
CA SER A 113 -0.64 -12.19 12.36
C SER A 113 0.23 -11.47 11.31
N LEU A 114 0.18 -10.14 11.24
CA LEU A 114 1.07 -9.37 10.36
C LEU A 114 2.45 -9.21 11.00
N SER A 115 3.47 -9.74 10.33
CA SER A 115 4.88 -9.53 10.72
C SER A 115 5.25 -8.04 10.66
N ALA A 116 6.33 -7.67 11.34
CA ALA A 116 6.84 -6.30 11.29
C ALA A 116 7.19 -5.89 9.86
N GLU A 117 7.79 -6.79 9.06
CA GLU A 117 8.11 -6.49 7.66
C GLU A 117 6.85 -6.29 6.82
N ALA A 118 5.81 -7.11 7.04
CA ALA A 118 4.53 -6.95 6.34
C ALA A 118 3.86 -5.62 6.66
N LYS A 119 3.92 -5.20 7.93
CA LYS A 119 3.41 -3.88 8.38
C LYS A 119 4.19 -2.74 7.71
N SER A 120 5.52 -2.76 7.75
CA SER A 120 6.33 -1.74 7.08
C SER A 120 6.08 -1.70 5.57
N ARG A 121 5.91 -2.85 4.92
CA ARG A 121 5.57 -2.90 3.50
C ARG A 121 4.21 -2.25 3.20
N LEU A 122 3.19 -2.54 4.01
CA LEU A 122 1.86 -1.93 3.86
C LEU A 122 1.92 -0.41 4.06
N GLN A 123 2.64 0.05 5.08
CA GLN A 123 2.83 1.48 5.33
C GLN A 123 3.54 2.18 4.15
N ASN A 124 4.55 1.52 3.56
CA ASN A 124 5.26 2.03 2.39
C ASN A 124 4.34 2.16 1.17
N LEU A 125 3.53 1.13 0.90
CA LEU A 125 2.53 1.12 -0.17
C LEU A 125 1.45 2.20 0.05
N HIS A 126 1.01 2.37 1.30
CA HIS A 126 0.04 3.39 1.68
C HIS A 126 0.59 4.80 1.47
N ALA A 127 1.83 5.06 1.90
CA ALA A 127 2.51 6.34 1.65
C ALA A 127 2.61 6.64 0.14
N GLN A 128 2.96 5.64 -0.68
CA GLN A 128 3.00 5.78 -2.13
C GLN A 128 1.63 6.11 -2.75
N ALA A 129 0.58 5.39 -2.36
CA ALA A 129 -0.76 5.62 -2.87
C ALA A 129 -1.24 7.05 -2.55
N LEU A 130 -1.04 7.51 -1.32
CA LEU A 130 -1.36 8.88 -0.88
C LEU A 130 -0.54 9.93 -1.65
N TYR A 131 0.76 9.69 -1.86
CA TYR A 131 1.61 10.59 -2.63
C TYR A 131 1.13 10.71 -4.08
N CYS A 132 0.80 9.59 -4.73
CA CYS A 132 0.32 9.62 -6.11
C CYS A 132 -1.08 10.23 -6.25
N LEU A 133 -1.94 10.08 -5.24
CA LEU A 133 -3.20 10.84 -5.17
C LEU A 133 -2.93 12.35 -5.03
N ALA A 134 -1.88 12.75 -4.30
CA ALA A 134 -1.49 14.15 -4.19
C ALA A 134 -1.01 14.72 -5.53
N GLU A 135 -0.17 13.99 -6.26
CA GLU A 135 0.29 14.38 -7.61
C GLU A 135 -0.86 14.53 -8.62
N ASN A 136 -1.92 13.73 -8.46
CA ASN A 136 -3.10 13.76 -9.32
C ASN A 136 -4.25 14.62 -8.76
N ALA A 137 -4.03 15.38 -7.70
CA ALA A 137 -5.07 16.22 -7.09
C ALA A 137 -5.47 17.37 -8.03
N SER A 138 -6.74 17.78 -7.97
CA SER A 138 -7.24 18.88 -8.82
C SER A 138 -6.77 20.25 -8.35
N SER A 139 -6.21 20.35 -7.14
CA SER A 139 -5.63 21.57 -6.58
C SER A 139 -4.41 21.28 -5.71
N ILE A 140 -3.52 22.26 -5.58
CA ILE A 140 -2.34 22.19 -4.70
C ILE A 140 -2.75 22.05 -3.23
N GLU A 141 -3.85 22.67 -2.81
CA GLU A 141 -4.38 22.56 -1.44
C GLU A 141 -4.78 21.11 -1.12
N GLN A 142 -5.57 20.48 -2.00
CA GLN A 142 -5.97 19.09 -1.83
C GLN A 142 -4.75 18.16 -1.81
N GLY A 143 -3.82 18.35 -2.75
CA GLY A 143 -2.61 17.54 -2.79
C GLY A 143 -1.70 17.77 -1.59
N THR A 144 -1.63 18.99 -1.05
CA THR A 144 -0.87 19.29 0.18
C THR A 144 -1.39 18.50 1.38
N ALA A 145 -2.71 18.35 1.53
CA ALA A 145 -3.30 17.54 2.58
C ALA A 145 -2.92 16.05 2.42
N LEU A 146 -2.96 15.52 1.20
CA LEU A 146 -2.61 14.13 0.89
C LEU A 146 -1.10 13.85 1.08
N VAL A 147 -0.23 14.77 0.66
CA VAL A 147 1.22 14.62 0.82
C VAL A 147 1.65 14.66 2.28
N ARG A 148 0.95 15.44 3.11
CA ARG A 148 1.17 15.44 4.57
C ARG A 148 0.75 14.11 5.19
N GLN A 149 -0.35 13.51 4.73
CA GLN A 149 -0.75 12.17 5.16
C GLN A 149 0.27 11.12 4.73
N SER A 150 0.75 11.19 3.48
CA SER A 150 1.82 10.33 2.96
C SER A 150 3.10 10.43 3.81
N ALA A 151 3.52 11.66 4.15
CA ALA A 151 4.68 11.89 5.00
C ALA A 151 4.50 11.36 6.43
N ALA A 152 3.31 11.54 7.02
CA ALA A 152 2.98 11.02 8.34
C ALA A 152 3.01 9.48 8.35
N GLN A 153 2.48 8.86 7.30
CA GLN A 153 2.52 7.41 7.11
C GLN A 153 3.95 6.89 7.02
N ALA A 154 4.78 7.55 6.21
CA ALA A 154 6.15 7.15 6.00
C ALA A 154 7.08 7.41 7.20
N ALA A 155 6.70 8.30 8.13
CA ALA A 155 7.53 8.62 9.30
C ALA A 155 7.76 7.41 10.23
N ALA A 156 6.87 6.42 10.19
CA ALA A 156 6.98 5.17 10.95
C ALA A 156 7.84 4.09 10.26
N LEU A 157 8.26 4.32 9.01
CA LEU A 157 9.07 3.36 8.27
C LEU A 157 10.53 3.32 8.77
N PRO A 158 11.21 2.18 8.65
CA PRO A 158 12.65 2.13 8.84
C PRO A 158 13.35 3.02 7.80
N ARG A 159 14.57 3.46 8.14
CA ARG A 159 15.46 4.06 7.14
C ARG A 159 15.97 2.94 6.21
N PRO A 160 16.07 3.20 4.89
CA PRO A 160 16.01 4.53 4.27
C PRO A 160 14.63 4.99 3.77
N ASP A 161 13.60 4.14 3.78
CA ASP A 161 12.29 4.44 3.16
C ASP A 161 11.62 5.70 3.73
N ALA A 162 11.71 5.91 5.05
CA ALA A 162 11.21 7.13 5.67
C ALA A 162 11.84 8.40 5.08
N LEU A 163 13.16 8.38 4.82
CA LEU A 163 13.88 9.51 4.23
C LEU A 163 13.53 9.70 2.75
N PHE A 164 13.30 8.60 2.03
CA PHE A 164 12.86 8.66 0.63
C PHE A 164 11.53 9.41 0.51
N TRP A 165 10.51 9.02 1.28
CA TRP A 165 9.21 9.68 1.25
C TRP A 165 9.25 11.09 1.82
N GLN A 166 10.08 11.34 2.83
CA GLN A 166 10.31 12.70 3.31
C GLN A 166 10.82 13.60 2.18
N ALA A 167 11.79 13.14 1.37
CA ALA A 167 12.32 13.91 0.26
C ALA A 167 11.24 14.22 -0.80
N MET A 168 10.46 13.20 -1.19
CA MET A 168 9.38 13.33 -2.17
C MET A 168 8.30 14.31 -1.70
N SER A 169 7.82 14.16 -0.45
CA SER A 169 6.77 15.02 0.11
C SER A 169 7.24 16.45 0.31
N GLN A 170 8.49 16.67 0.74
CA GLN A 170 9.04 18.02 0.88
C GLN A 170 9.22 18.72 -0.47
N LEU A 171 9.58 17.99 -1.53
CA LEU A 171 9.63 18.55 -2.88
C LEU A 171 8.24 19.00 -3.34
N TYR A 172 7.19 18.20 -3.07
CA TYR A 172 5.81 18.61 -3.34
C TYR A 172 5.46 19.91 -2.62
N LEU A 173 5.79 20.00 -1.32
CA LEU A 173 5.50 21.18 -0.49
C LEU A 173 6.30 22.44 -0.90
N ALA A 174 7.32 22.32 -1.73
CA ALA A 174 8.05 23.46 -2.30
C ALA A 174 7.34 24.09 -3.52
N ARG A 175 6.31 23.43 -4.07
CA ARG A 175 5.58 23.91 -5.26
C ARG A 175 4.82 25.22 -5.01
N PRO A 176 4.60 26.04 -6.04
CA PRO A 176 3.74 27.23 -5.93
C PRO A 176 2.36 26.88 -5.37
N GLY A 177 1.87 27.69 -4.44
CA GLY A 177 0.56 27.50 -3.79
C GLY A 177 0.52 26.54 -2.60
N ALA A 178 1.60 25.83 -2.29
CA ALA A 178 1.64 24.89 -1.15
C ALA A 178 1.85 25.59 0.22
N GLY A 179 2.23 26.87 0.21
CA GLY A 179 2.49 27.68 1.40
C GLY A 179 3.13 29.02 1.04
N SER A 180 3.60 29.75 2.05
CA SER A 180 4.37 30.99 1.84
C SER A 180 5.73 30.69 1.20
N ASP A 181 6.36 31.69 0.60
CA ASP A 181 7.69 31.53 -0.02
C ASP A 181 8.74 31.05 0.99
N ALA A 182 8.71 31.53 2.23
CA ALA A 182 9.59 31.05 3.30
C ALA A 182 9.38 29.56 3.60
N GLN A 183 8.11 29.11 3.68
CA GLN A 183 7.78 27.70 3.92
C GLN A 183 8.22 26.82 2.74
N ARG A 184 7.96 27.26 1.52
CA ARG A 184 8.35 26.56 0.29
C ARG A 184 9.87 26.46 0.15
N CYS A 185 10.60 27.52 0.52
CA CYS A 185 12.06 27.51 0.55
C CYS A 185 12.61 26.49 1.55
N ALA A 186 12.07 26.47 2.76
CA ALA A 186 12.44 25.50 3.79
C ALA A 186 12.12 24.05 3.34
N ALA A 187 10.99 23.84 2.68
CA ALA A 187 10.62 22.55 2.11
C ALA A 187 11.58 22.10 1.01
N ALA A 188 11.98 23.00 0.10
CA ALA A 188 12.96 22.68 -0.94
C ALA A 188 14.33 22.31 -0.34
N ARG A 189 14.82 23.05 0.66
CA ARG A 189 16.05 22.70 1.39
C ARG A 189 15.93 21.31 2.05
N SER A 190 14.82 21.07 2.72
CA SER A 190 14.53 19.79 3.39
C SER A 190 14.45 18.61 2.42
N ALA A 191 13.92 18.83 1.20
CA ALA A 191 13.86 17.82 0.16
C ALA A 191 15.26 17.38 -0.29
N SER A 192 16.16 18.33 -0.58
CA SER A 192 17.56 18.04 -0.94
C SER A 192 18.31 17.32 0.18
N ASP A 193 18.13 17.74 1.43
CA ASP A 193 18.83 17.14 2.57
C ASP A 193 18.33 15.72 2.87
N ALA A 194 17.01 15.50 2.82
CA ALA A 194 16.42 14.17 2.96
C ALA A 194 16.85 13.25 1.81
N ALA A 195 16.90 13.76 0.56
CA ALA A 195 17.36 12.98 -0.59
C ALA A 195 18.82 12.55 -0.45
N ARG A 196 19.70 13.46 0.02
CA ARG A 196 21.11 13.14 0.29
C ARG A 196 21.23 12.10 1.41
N ALA A 197 20.47 12.26 2.50
CA ALA A 197 20.46 11.32 3.62
C ALA A 197 19.92 9.94 3.24
N ALA A 198 18.88 9.87 2.41
CA ALA A 198 18.35 8.61 1.90
C ALA A 198 19.38 7.87 1.03
N ARG A 199 20.08 8.59 0.15
CA ARG A 199 21.15 8.01 -0.68
C ARG A 199 22.32 7.50 0.17
N SER A 200 22.76 8.25 1.19
CA SER A 200 23.82 7.78 2.09
C SER A 200 23.40 6.62 2.97
N ALA A 201 22.11 6.49 3.27
CA ALA A 201 21.52 5.36 3.99
C ALA A 201 21.28 4.11 3.11
N GLY A 202 21.71 4.11 1.85
CA GLY A 202 21.76 2.91 1.01
C GLY A 202 20.60 2.72 0.03
N VAL A 203 19.83 3.76 -0.32
CA VAL A 203 18.86 3.68 -1.42
C VAL A 203 19.58 3.47 -2.76
N THR A 204 19.24 2.40 -3.47
CA THR A 204 19.84 1.99 -4.75
C THR A 204 18.82 1.95 -5.90
N GLY A 205 19.27 1.67 -7.12
CA GLY A 205 18.41 1.48 -8.29
C GLY A 205 17.61 2.72 -8.69
N GLU A 206 16.37 2.49 -9.13
CA GLU A 206 15.45 3.53 -9.62
C GLU A 206 15.12 4.58 -8.54
N GLN A 207 14.98 4.17 -7.29
CA GLN A 207 14.76 5.11 -6.18
C GLN A 207 15.93 6.08 -6.03
N SER A 208 17.17 5.61 -6.20
CA SER A 208 18.36 6.47 -6.13
C SER A 208 18.39 7.51 -7.26
N GLN A 209 17.95 7.11 -8.46
CA GLN A 209 17.79 8.04 -9.60
C GLN A 209 16.70 9.08 -9.32
N THR A 210 15.58 8.65 -8.74
CA THR A 210 14.51 9.55 -8.29
C THR A 210 15.00 10.55 -7.25
N LEU A 211 15.79 10.13 -6.26
CA LEU A 211 16.41 11.05 -5.29
C LEU A 211 17.40 12.03 -5.94
N GLY A 212 18.08 11.62 -7.00
CA GLY A 212 18.90 12.51 -7.83
C GLY A 212 18.06 13.61 -8.48
N ARG A 213 16.92 13.25 -9.08
CA ARG A 213 15.95 14.20 -9.65
C ARG A 213 15.38 15.13 -8.57
N VAL A 214 14.97 14.59 -7.42
CA VAL A 214 14.47 15.38 -6.28
C VAL A 214 15.47 16.45 -5.84
N SER A 215 16.74 16.08 -5.72
CA SER A 215 17.80 17.02 -5.33
C SER A 215 17.95 18.14 -6.35
N HIS A 216 17.93 17.80 -7.65
CA HIS A 216 18.03 18.75 -8.75
C HIS A 216 16.83 19.71 -8.79
N ASP A 217 15.61 19.19 -8.73
CA ASP A 217 14.37 19.97 -8.81
C ASP A 217 14.22 20.89 -7.59
N ALA A 218 14.62 20.43 -6.41
CA ALA A 218 14.65 21.24 -5.20
C ALA A 218 15.62 22.44 -5.35
N GLU A 219 16.80 22.24 -5.93
CA GLU A 219 17.74 23.33 -6.22
C GLU A 219 17.16 24.32 -7.24
N GLN A 220 16.48 23.84 -8.28
CA GLN A 220 15.81 24.71 -9.24
C GLN A 220 14.72 25.55 -8.57
N LEU A 221 13.85 24.92 -7.76
CA LEU A 221 12.78 25.62 -7.04
C LEU A 221 13.34 26.69 -6.11
N ARG A 222 14.45 26.42 -5.40
CA ARG A 222 15.09 27.43 -4.53
C ARG A 222 15.52 28.69 -5.29
N ARG A 223 15.96 28.56 -6.55
CA ARG A 223 16.32 29.73 -7.39
C ARG A 223 15.11 30.55 -7.83
N LEU A 224 13.94 29.93 -7.87
CA LEU A 224 12.69 30.55 -8.33
C LEU A 224 11.85 31.16 -7.20
N ILE A 225 12.16 30.83 -5.93
CA ILE A 225 11.48 31.35 -4.75
C ILE A 225 12.19 32.63 -4.28
N ALA A 226 11.44 33.72 -4.13
CA ALA A 226 11.98 35.00 -3.67
C ALA A 226 12.66 34.86 -2.29
N GLY A 227 13.88 35.36 -2.16
CA GLY A 227 14.65 35.32 -0.91
C GLY A 227 15.17 33.94 -0.49
N CYS A 228 15.12 32.92 -1.37
CA CYS A 228 15.54 31.57 -1.03
C CYS A 228 16.97 31.19 -1.48
N ALA A 229 17.49 31.92 -2.48
CA ALA A 229 18.80 31.69 -3.08
C ALA A 229 19.97 32.28 -2.27
N GLU A 230 19.67 33.03 -1.20
CA GLU A 230 20.63 33.58 -0.24
C GLU A 230 21.07 32.53 0.80
#